data_AF-A0A2C9LUD0-F1
#
_entry.id   AF-A0A2C9LUD0-F1
#
_cell.length_a   1.000
_cell.length_b   1.000
_cell.length_c   1.000
_cell.angle_alpha   90.00
_cell.angle_beta   90.00
_cell.angle_gamma   90.00
#
_symmetry.space_group_name_H-M   'P 1'
#
loop_
_entity.id
_entity.type
_entity.pdbx_description
1 polymer ?
#
loop_
_entity_poly.entity_id
_entity_poly.type
_entity_poly.pdbx_seq_one_letter_code
_entity_poly.pdbx_strand_id
1 'polypeptide(L)'
;AQIIDLMMLVVDITKGMQTQTAECLIIGQITCSKMIVVLNKVDMIPAEKQAASIDKMKKRMLKTLEATKFADCPIVAVAARPGGPEAPDREAVGITELISTLMESTYLPH
;
A
#
# COMPACT_ATOMS: atom_id res chain seq x y z
N ALA A 1 -15.58 15.89 -1.42
CA ALA A 1 -14.17 15.48 -1.44
C ALA A 1 -13.79 15.23 -2.91
N GLN A 2 -13.34 16.29 -3.59
CA GLN A 2 -13.05 16.33 -5.03
C GLN A 2 -11.67 16.96 -5.24
N ILE A 3 -10.64 16.45 -4.54
CA ILE A 3 -9.25 16.95 -4.64
C ILE A 3 -8.29 15.81 -4.99
N ILE A 4 -8.69 14.54 -4.83
CA ILE A 4 -7.80 13.37 -4.93
C ILE A 4 -8.39 12.38 -5.95
N ASP A 5 -7.68 12.15 -7.04
CA ASP A 5 -8.06 11.19 -8.09
C ASP A 5 -7.65 9.75 -7.77
N LEU A 6 -6.62 9.59 -6.92
CA LEU A 6 -6.04 8.30 -6.53
C LEU A 6 -5.74 8.26 -5.04
N MET A 7 -6.23 7.23 -4.35
CA MET A 7 -5.95 7.00 -2.94
C MET A 7 -4.76 6.06 -2.78
N MET A 8 -3.78 6.40 -1.94
CA MET A 8 -2.78 5.45 -1.46
C MET A 8 -3.13 4.96 -0.06
N LEU A 9 -3.33 3.65 0.09
CA LEU A 9 -3.54 3.03 1.38
C LEU A 9 -2.25 2.41 1.90
N VAL A 10 -1.60 3.10 2.84
CA VAL A 10 -0.35 2.62 3.46
C VAL A 10 -0.67 1.68 4.63
N VAL A 11 -0.16 0.46 4.57
CA VAL A 11 -0.37 -0.60 5.57
C VAL A 11 0.97 -1.07 6.10
N ASP A 12 1.12 -1.13 7.41
CA ASP A 12 2.27 -1.75 8.06
C ASP A 12 2.21 -3.27 7.85
N ILE A 13 3.18 -3.85 7.13
CA ILE A 13 3.16 -5.28 6.79
C ILE A 13 3.22 -6.20 8.03
N THR A 14 3.75 -5.72 9.15
CA THR A 14 3.82 -6.50 10.39
C THR A 14 2.49 -6.54 11.14
N LYS A 15 1.62 -5.55 10.90
CA LYS A 15 0.32 -5.41 11.59
C LYS A 15 -0.86 -5.78 10.69
N GLY A 16 -0.71 -5.59 9.39
CA GLY A 16 -1.80 -5.69 8.42
C GLY A 16 -2.84 -4.57 8.62
N MET A 17 -4.04 -4.82 8.11
CA MET A 17 -5.13 -3.85 8.18
C MET A 17 -5.64 -3.70 9.62
N GLN A 18 -5.65 -2.46 10.12
CA GLN A 18 -6.14 -2.10 11.44
C GLN A 18 -7.57 -1.52 11.35
N THR A 19 -8.29 -1.45 12.45
CA THR A 19 -9.70 -1.01 12.49
C THR A 19 -9.95 0.36 11.85
N GLN A 20 -9.01 1.30 11.96
CA GLN A 20 -9.12 2.63 11.34
C GLN A 20 -9.00 2.58 9.79
N THR A 21 -8.39 1.54 9.23
CA THR A 21 -8.26 1.38 7.79
C THR A 21 -9.60 1.06 7.11
N ALA A 22 -10.54 0.43 7.83
CA ALA A 22 -11.85 0.08 7.28
C ALA A 22 -12.71 1.33 7.01
N GLU A 23 -12.66 2.33 7.89
CA GLU A 23 -13.39 3.60 7.73
C GLU A 23 -12.84 4.41 6.56
N CYS A 24 -11.51 4.50 6.43
CA CYS A 24 -10.88 5.15 5.28
C CYS A 24 -11.23 4.46 3.95
N LEU A 25 -11.42 3.14 3.96
CA LEU A 25 -11.80 2.40 2.77
C LEU A 25 -13.22 2.73 2.30
N ILE A 26 -14.15 2.89 3.25
CA ILE A 26 -15.54 3.30 2.96
C ILE A 26 -15.55 4.71 2.35
N ILE A 27 -14.78 5.64 2.93
CA ILE A 27 -14.66 7.00 2.39
C ILE A 27 -14.03 6.98 0.99
N GLY A 28 -12.94 6.23 0.79
CA GLY A 28 -12.27 6.08 -0.50
C GLY A 28 -13.19 5.50 -1.57
N GLN A 29 -14.07 4.56 -1.20
CA GLN A 29 -15.07 4.01 -2.12
C GLN A 29 -16.08 5.04 -2.62
N ILE A 30 -16.34 6.10 -1.85
CA ILE A 30 -17.26 7.17 -2.26
C ILE A 30 -16.51 8.24 -3.07
N THR A 31 -15.25 8.49 -2.77
CA THR A 31 -14.53 9.69 -3.24
C THR A 31 -13.50 9.45 -4.34
N CYS A 32 -12.88 8.26 -4.38
CA CYS A 32 -11.72 7.99 -5.24
C CYS A 32 -12.02 6.88 -6.25
N SER A 33 -11.66 7.05 -7.52
CA SER A 33 -11.90 6.05 -8.56
C SER A 33 -10.88 4.91 -8.53
N LYS A 34 -9.65 5.22 -8.11
CA LYS A 34 -8.53 4.27 -8.06
C LYS A 34 -7.85 4.27 -6.69
N MET A 35 -7.25 3.15 -6.34
CA MET A 35 -6.49 2.98 -5.12
C MET A 35 -5.21 2.18 -5.39
N ILE A 36 -4.17 2.45 -4.61
CA ILE A 36 -2.94 1.64 -4.54
C ILE A 36 -2.72 1.25 -3.09
N VAL A 37 -2.44 -0.02 -2.81
CA VAL A 37 -2.05 -0.47 -1.47
C VAL A 37 -0.53 -0.49 -1.37
N VAL A 38 0.00 0.12 -0.31
CA VAL A 38 1.44 0.20 -0.05
C VAL A 38 1.74 -0.55 1.24
N LEU A 39 2.36 -1.73 1.12
CA LEU A 39 2.83 -2.52 2.26
C LEU A 39 4.17 -1.95 2.73
N ASN A 40 4.15 -1.11 3.76
CA ASN A 40 5.33 -0.45 4.31
C ASN A 40 5.99 -1.28 5.43
N LYS A 41 7.26 -0.97 5.72
CA LYS A 41 8.12 -1.62 6.72
C LYS A 41 8.54 -3.05 6.39
N VAL A 42 8.76 -3.34 5.10
CA VAL A 42 9.23 -4.68 4.68
C VAL A 42 10.59 -5.04 5.28
N ASP A 43 11.37 -4.05 5.70
CA ASP A 43 12.66 -4.21 6.39
C ASP A 43 12.53 -4.84 7.78
N MET A 44 11.35 -4.75 8.41
CA MET A 44 11.10 -5.39 9.70
C MET A 44 10.87 -6.89 9.60
N ILE A 45 10.76 -7.44 8.38
CA ILE A 45 10.63 -8.89 8.15
C ILE A 45 12.00 -9.48 7.85
N PRO A 46 12.39 -10.61 8.47
CA PRO A 46 13.61 -11.32 8.11
C PRO A 46 13.64 -11.65 6.62
N ALA A 47 14.78 -11.41 5.96
CA ALA A 47 14.93 -11.56 4.50
C ALA A 47 14.44 -12.91 3.97
N GLU A 48 14.72 -14.00 4.70
CA GLU A 48 14.28 -15.37 4.37
C GLU A 48 12.75 -15.53 4.31
N LYS A 49 12.02 -14.75 5.11
CA LYS A 49 10.55 -14.81 5.21
C LYS A 49 9.85 -13.66 4.49
N GLN A 50 10.62 -12.71 3.96
CA GLN A 50 10.10 -11.47 3.40
C GLN A 50 9.16 -11.75 2.22
N ALA A 51 9.61 -12.51 1.23
CA ALA A 51 8.80 -12.85 0.05
C ALA A 51 7.49 -13.57 0.42
N ALA A 52 7.57 -14.58 1.29
CA ALA A 52 6.40 -15.33 1.74
C ALA A 52 5.41 -14.46 2.55
N SER A 53 5.93 -13.55 3.38
CA SER A 53 5.09 -12.64 4.17
C SER A 53 4.41 -11.58 3.31
N ILE A 54 5.13 -11.04 2.31
CA ILE A 54 4.57 -10.12 1.31
C ILE A 54 3.45 -10.81 0.53
N ASP A 55 3.67 -12.01 0.00
CA ASP A 55 2.65 -12.74 -0.76
C ASP A 55 1.41 -13.04 0.08
N LYS A 56 1.61 -13.51 1.32
CA LYS A 56 0.52 -13.75 2.26
C LYS A 56 -0.28 -12.48 2.55
N MET A 57 0.39 -11.34 2.75
CA MET A 57 -0.29 -10.08 3.03
C MET A 57 -1.00 -9.54 1.79
N LYS A 58 -0.39 -9.64 0.60
CA LYS A 58 -1.03 -9.29 -0.69
C LYS A 58 -2.34 -10.04 -0.86
N LYS A 59 -2.35 -11.37 -0.71
CA LYS A 59 -3.56 -12.20 -0.79
C LYS A 59 -4.63 -11.79 0.23
N ARG A 60 -4.22 -11.49 1.47
CA ARG A 60 -5.15 -11.02 2.52
C ARG A 60 -5.76 -9.66 2.19
N MET A 61 -4.97 -8.74 1.63
CA MET A 61 -5.47 -7.42 1.21
C MET A 61 -6.45 -7.57 0.05
N LEU A 62 -6.09 -8.32 -1.01
CA LEU A 62 -6.99 -8.57 -2.13
C LEU A 62 -8.33 -9.18 -1.67
N LYS A 63 -8.29 -10.19 -0.81
CA LYS A 63 -9.51 -10.80 -0.25
C LYS A 63 -10.36 -9.81 0.57
N THR A 64 -9.73 -8.86 1.24
CA THR A 64 -10.44 -7.81 1.99
C THR A 64 -11.12 -6.84 1.03
N LEU A 65 -10.44 -6.50 -0.06
CA LEU A 65 -10.89 -5.52 -1.04
C LEU A 65 -11.81 -6.12 -2.11
N GLU A 66 -11.92 -7.44 -2.17
CA GLU A 66 -12.73 -8.19 -3.15
C GLU A 66 -14.19 -7.73 -3.21
N ALA A 67 -14.78 -7.36 -2.07
CA ALA A 67 -16.16 -6.85 -2.00
C ALA A 67 -16.30 -5.36 -2.36
N THR A 68 -15.22 -4.73 -2.83
CA THR A 68 -15.13 -3.29 -3.04
C THR A 68 -14.72 -3.01 -4.48
N LYS A 69 -14.90 -1.78 -4.95
CA LYS A 69 -14.46 -1.37 -6.29
C LYS A 69 -12.93 -1.39 -6.50
N PHE A 70 -12.16 -1.71 -5.45
CA PHE A 70 -10.71 -1.78 -5.46
C PHE A 70 -10.17 -3.23 -5.44
N ALA A 71 -11.01 -4.22 -5.78
CA ALA A 71 -10.63 -5.64 -5.78
C ALA A 71 -9.31 -5.92 -6.53
N ASP A 72 -9.07 -5.23 -7.63
CA ASP A 72 -7.89 -5.40 -8.49
C ASP A 72 -6.84 -4.29 -8.31
N CYS A 73 -6.83 -3.61 -7.16
CA CYS A 73 -5.87 -2.54 -6.93
C CYS A 73 -4.42 -3.08 -6.89
N PRO A 74 -3.44 -2.35 -7.44
CA PRO A 74 -2.05 -2.73 -7.34
C PRO A 74 -1.56 -2.66 -5.90
N ILE A 75 -0.69 -3.61 -5.54
CA ILE A 75 -0.09 -3.71 -4.20
C ILE A 75 1.43 -3.72 -4.30
N VAL A 76 2.05 -2.65 -3.78
CA VAL A 76 3.51 -2.44 -3.81
C VAL A 76 4.07 -2.62 -2.40
N ALA A 77 5.24 -3.22 -2.29
CA ALA A 77 5.92 -3.46 -1.02
C ALA A 77 7.13 -2.53 -0.88
N VAL A 78 7.20 -1.76 0.21
CA VAL A 78 8.23 -0.72 0.39
C VAL A 78 8.78 -0.69 1.82
N ALA A 79 9.97 -0.13 1.97
CA ALA A 79 10.48 0.33 3.26
C ALA A 79 10.85 1.81 3.11
N ALA A 80 9.91 2.69 3.47
CA ALA A 80 10.09 4.13 3.29
C ALA A 80 11.21 4.71 4.17
N ARG A 81 11.41 4.12 5.35
CA ARG A 81 12.51 4.48 6.26
C ARG A 81 13.03 3.23 6.98
N PRO A 82 13.98 2.49 6.39
CA PRO A 82 14.48 1.25 6.98
C PRO A 82 15.12 1.48 8.35
N GLY A 83 14.72 0.71 9.36
CA GLY A 83 15.24 0.81 10.74
C GLY A 83 14.58 1.88 11.62
N GLY A 84 13.64 2.68 11.09
CA GLY A 84 12.83 3.59 11.90
C GLY A 84 13.48 4.94 12.24
N PRO A 85 12.92 5.68 13.22
CA PRO A 85 13.26 7.08 13.44
C PRO A 85 14.68 7.36 13.96
N GLU A 86 15.25 6.37 14.63
CA GLU A 86 16.55 6.46 15.30
C GLU A 86 17.66 5.74 14.52
N ALA A 87 17.33 5.08 13.41
CA ALA A 87 18.32 4.45 12.56
C ALA A 87 19.09 5.50 11.73
N PRO A 88 20.35 5.20 11.37
CA PRO A 88 21.08 5.99 10.38
C PRO A 88 20.26 6.11 9.09
N ASP A 89 20.42 7.20 8.35
CA ASP A 89 19.75 7.34 7.06
C ASP A 89 20.14 6.19 6.14
N ARG A 90 19.16 5.33 5.88
CA ARG A 90 19.24 4.21 4.95
C ARG A 90 18.33 4.51 3.78
N GLU A 91 18.79 4.13 2.60
CA GLU A 91 18.04 4.36 1.37
C GLU A 91 16.70 3.60 1.40
N ALA A 92 15.64 4.27 0.99
CA ALA A 92 14.31 3.68 0.97
C ALA A 92 14.22 2.57 -0.08
N VAL A 93 13.54 1.47 0.25
CA VAL A 93 13.42 0.30 -0.63
C VAL A 93 12.06 0.30 -1.32
N GLY A 94 12.03 0.00 -2.62
CA GLY A 94 10.78 -0.18 -3.39
C GLY A 94 10.10 1.13 -3.85
N ILE A 95 10.71 2.29 -3.60
CA ILE A 95 10.14 3.59 -3.99
C ILE A 95 10.05 3.73 -5.52
N THR A 96 11.04 3.24 -6.27
CA THR A 96 11.02 3.28 -7.74
C THR A 96 9.83 2.49 -8.32
N GLU A 97 9.54 1.30 -7.77
CA GLU A 97 8.39 0.49 -8.15
C GLU A 97 7.07 1.21 -7.82
N LEU A 98 7.00 1.86 -6.65
CA LEU A 98 5.85 2.66 -6.25
C LEU A 98 5.61 3.84 -7.20
N ILE A 99 6.67 4.53 -7.62
CA ILE A 99 6.57 5.64 -8.59
C ILE A 99 6.07 5.12 -9.94
N SER A 100 6.62 4.01 -10.46
CA SER A 100 6.17 3.41 -11.72
C SER A 100 4.68 3.04 -11.66
N THR A 101 4.27 2.39 -10.56
CA THR A 101 2.89 1.98 -10.33
C THR A 101 1.95 3.19 -10.23
N LEU A 102 2.39 4.26 -9.57
CA LEU A 102 1.65 5.52 -9.53
C LEU A 102 1.48 6.10 -10.92
N MET A 103 2.54 6.20 -11.72
CA MET A 103 2.47 6.73 -13.08
C MET A 103 1.50 5.94 -13.96
N GLU A 104 1.53 4.61 -13.88
CA GLU A 104 0.61 3.72 -14.62
C GLU A 104 -0.84 3.82 -14.12
N SER A 105 -1.03 4.04 -12.83
CA SER A 105 -2.34 4.11 -12.21
C SER A 105 -2.97 5.50 -12.30
N THR A 106 -2.17 6.56 -12.39
CA THR A 106 -2.64 7.93 -12.56
C THR A 106 -3.15 8.16 -13.98
N TYR A 107 -4.25 8.88 -14.08
CA TYR A 107 -4.84 9.32 -15.34
C TYR A 107 -5.19 10.81 -15.18
N LEU A 108 -5.00 11.59 -16.24
CA LEU A 108 -5.50 12.96 -16.32
C LEU A 108 -6.94 12.88 -16.83
N PRO A 109 -7.96 13.16 -16.00
CA PRO A 109 -9.32 13.30 -16.51
C PRO A 109 -9.37 14.42 -17.54
N HIS A 110 -9.68 14.06 -18.78
CA HIS A 110 -10.10 14.99 -19.83
C HIS A 110 -11.43 15.65 -19.47
#